data_AF-A0A7S1DN40-F1
#
_entry.id   AF-A0A7S1DN40-F1
#
_cell.length_a   1.000
_cell.length_b   1.000
_cell.length_c   1.000
_cell.angle_alpha   90.00
_cell.angle_beta   90.00
_cell.angle_gamma   90.00
#
_symmetry.space_group_name_H-M   'P 1'
#
loop_
_entity.id
_entity.type
_entity.pdbx_description
1 polymer ?
#
loop_
_entity_poly.entity_id
_entity_poly.type
_entity_poly.pdbx_seq_one_letter_code
_entity_poly.pdbx_strand_id
1 'polypeptide(L)'
;ALLRVVDDFLYLSPSTAHAKLFARTIGAGNPDYGAHMNPTKSKVNFNVEVSVGGSSKVKVPLLDGDSNGDNTLRWCGLEIDTKRMSVGIDIKRFTGYHIRDALTMPSAPKGRASAGRQGAGMYAKAVREKVAAAVKSRLHPILLDAELNPPYTVRRNIYQVMALSAMKHVCYLESCGATMQPGAALAVVRSVHPYVVGIRNRGEFKECGVKVALRKEEALWLGLHAYSAVIK
;
A
#
# COMPACT_ATOMS: atom_id res chain seq x y z
N ALA A 1 -1.72 0.95 -21.85
CA ALA A 1 -0.45 0.87 -21.10
C ALA A 1 -0.26 -0.56 -20.59
N LEU A 2 0.98 -1.06 -20.61
CA LEU A 2 1.36 -2.35 -20.05
C LEU A 2 2.44 -2.10 -18.99
N LEU A 3 2.20 -2.56 -17.77
CA LEU A 3 3.16 -2.54 -16.67
C LEU A 3 3.46 -3.97 -16.24
N ARG A 4 4.70 -4.22 -15.84
CA ARG A 4 5.16 -5.51 -15.31
C ARG A 4 6.03 -5.31 -14.09
N VAL A 5 5.76 -6.05 -13.02
CA VAL A 5 6.62 -6.18 -11.84
C VAL A 5 6.92 -7.66 -11.65
N VAL A 6 8.12 -8.08 -12.05
CA VAL A 6 8.52 -9.50 -12.05
C VAL A 6 7.49 -10.34 -12.85
N ASP A 7 6.64 -11.10 -12.15
CA ASP A 7 5.63 -11.99 -12.73
C ASP A 7 4.22 -11.37 -12.80
N ASP A 8 4.00 -10.21 -12.16
CA ASP A 8 2.71 -9.54 -12.12
C ASP A 8 2.57 -8.56 -13.29
N PHE A 9 1.51 -8.71 -14.08
CA PHE A 9 1.19 -7.83 -15.20
C PHE A 9 -0.05 -6.98 -14.92
N LEU A 10 0.00 -5.71 -15.32
CA LEU A 10 -1.14 -4.80 -15.34
C LEU A 10 -1.31 -4.23 -16.76
N TYR A 11 -2.44 -4.52 -17.38
CA TYR A 11 -2.78 -4.00 -18.70
C TYR A 11 -4.02 -3.11 -18.63
N LEU A 12 -3.85 -1.85 -19.04
CA LEU A 12 -4.90 -0.83 -19.06
C LEU A 12 -5.14 -0.40 -20.51
N SER A 13 -6.38 -0.49 -20.98
CA SER A 13 -6.77 -0.11 -22.33
C SER A 13 -8.21 0.43 -22.35
N PRO A 14 -8.49 1.54 -23.08
CA PRO A 14 -9.86 1.97 -23.33
C PRO A 14 -10.60 1.03 -24.30
N SER A 15 -9.86 0.24 -25.10
CA SER A 15 -10.42 -0.77 -26.00
C SER A 15 -10.52 -2.13 -25.29
N THR A 16 -11.76 -2.59 -25.07
CA THR A 16 -12.03 -3.94 -24.57
C THR A 16 -11.50 -5.02 -25.51
N ALA A 17 -11.46 -4.77 -26.83
CA ALA A 17 -10.91 -5.71 -27.80
C ALA A 17 -9.40 -5.95 -27.56
N HIS A 18 -8.64 -4.88 -27.33
CA HIS A 18 -7.22 -5.00 -26.99
C HIS A 18 -6.99 -5.67 -25.63
N ALA A 19 -7.83 -5.36 -24.62
CA ALA A 19 -7.74 -6.02 -23.31
C ALA A 19 -8.04 -7.52 -23.39
N LYS A 20 -9.03 -7.92 -24.18
CA LYS A 20 -9.33 -9.34 -24.46
C LYS A 20 -8.20 -10.02 -25.23
N LEU A 21 -7.61 -9.34 -26.22
CA LEU A 21 -6.46 -9.87 -26.96
C LEU A 21 -5.29 -10.13 -26.00
N PHE A 22 -4.92 -9.14 -25.19
CA PHE A 22 -3.88 -9.28 -24.18
C PHE A 22 -4.12 -10.45 -23.23
N ALA A 23 -5.33 -10.57 -22.67
CA ALA A 23 -5.68 -11.65 -21.76
C ALA A 23 -5.54 -13.04 -22.43
N ARG A 24 -5.96 -13.16 -23.70
CA ARG A 24 -5.81 -14.41 -24.46
C ARG A 24 -4.35 -14.73 -24.78
N THR A 25 -3.55 -13.72 -25.14
CA THR A 25 -2.12 -13.89 -25.42
C THR A 25 -1.37 -14.35 -24.17
N ILE A 26 -1.58 -13.69 -23.02
CA ILE A 26 -0.95 -14.12 -21.76
C ILE A 26 -1.48 -15.49 -21.32
N GLY A 27 -2.78 -15.75 -21.51
CA GLY A 27 -3.37 -17.05 -21.17
C GLY A 27 -2.77 -18.22 -21.95
N ALA A 28 -2.59 -18.04 -23.27
CA ALA A 28 -1.95 -19.05 -24.12
C ALA A 28 -0.54 -19.42 -23.62
N GLY A 29 0.12 -18.48 -22.93
CA GLY A 29 1.45 -18.65 -22.39
C GLY A 29 2.52 -18.60 -23.47
N ASN A 30 3.75 -18.93 -23.08
CA ASN A 30 4.85 -19.10 -24.00
C ASN A 30 5.57 -20.44 -23.71
N PRO A 31 5.36 -21.48 -24.56
CA PRO A 31 5.95 -22.79 -24.38
C PRO A 31 7.48 -22.78 -24.35
N ASP A 32 8.12 -21.92 -25.15
CA ASP A 32 9.59 -21.84 -25.25
C ASP A 32 10.24 -21.42 -23.92
N TYR A 33 9.50 -20.72 -23.07
CA TYR A 33 9.94 -20.26 -21.76
C TYR A 33 9.22 -20.96 -20.60
N GLY A 34 8.37 -21.95 -20.87
CA GLY A 34 7.51 -22.59 -19.85
C GLY A 34 6.63 -21.59 -19.08
N ALA A 35 6.29 -20.46 -19.71
CA ALA A 35 5.60 -19.36 -19.06
C ALA A 35 4.08 -19.56 -19.15
N HIS A 36 3.41 -19.63 -18.01
CA HIS A 36 1.97 -19.84 -17.93
C HIS A 36 1.32 -18.88 -16.94
N MET A 37 0.19 -18.28 -17.34
CA MET A 37 -0.64 -17.49 -16.45
C MET A 37 -1.48 -18.38 -15.55
N ASN A 38 -1.67 -17.99 -14.29
CA ASN A 38 -2.67 -18.59 -13.42
C ASN A 38 -4.02 -17.84 -13.56
N PRO A 39 -5.07 -18.43 -14.17
CA PRO A 39 -6.34 -17.74 -14.37
C PRO A 39 -7.07 -17.44 -13.06
N THR A 40 -6.92 -18.28 -12.03
CA THR A 40 -7.66 -18.08 -10.77
C THR A 40 -7.13 -16.90 -9.96
N LYS A 41 -5.85 -16.56 -10.15
CA LYS A 41 -5.21 -15.36 -9.58
C LYS A 41 -5.37 -14.12 -10.46
N SER A 42 -5.85 -14.29 -11.70
CA SER A 42 -6.04 -13.19 -12.63
C SER A 42 -7.39 -12.50 -12.41
N LYS A 43 -7.45 -11.20 -12.68
CA LYS A 43 -8.64 -10.38 -12.45
C LYS A 43 -8.88 -9.45 -13.64
N VAL A 44 -10.14 -9.34 -14.06
CA VAL A 44 -10.57 -8.48 -15.17
C VAL A 44 -11.88 -7.77 -14.83
N ASN A 45 -12.15 -6.63 -15.45
CA ASN A 45 -13.44 -5.92 -15.31
C ASN A 45 -14.39 -6.17 -16.50
N PHE A 46 -14.14 -7.22 -17.28
CA PHE A 46 -14.94 -7.63 -18.43
C PHE A 46 -14.99 -9.15 -18.55
N ASN A 47 -16.01 -9.68 -19.23
CA ASN A 47 -16.08 -11.12 -19.50
C ASN A 47 -15.03 -11.53 -20.54
N VAL A 48 -14.16 -12.47 -20.17
CA VAL A 48 -13.19 -13.11 -21.08
C VAL A 48 -12.92 -14.55 -20.67
N GLU A 49 -12.71 -15.38 -21.68
CA GLU A 49 -12.20 -16.74 -21.55
C GLU A 49 -10.83 -16.82 -22.20
N VAL A 50 -9.94 -17.56 -21.57
CA VAL A 50 -8.56 -17.78 -22.00
C VAL A 50 -8.29 -19.27 -22.12
N SER A 51 -7.51 -19.68 -23.10
CA SER A 51 -6.95 -21.05 -23.15
C SER A 51 -5.66 -21.05 -22.35
N VAL A 52 -5.49 -21.99 -21.43
CA VAL A 52 -4.28 -22.11 -20.60
C VAL A 52 -3.43 -23.24 -21.14
N GLY A 53 -2.19 -22.94 -21.54
CA GLY A 53 -1.26 -23.95 -22.06
C GLY A 53 -1.82 -24.73 -23.26
N GLY A 54 -2.55 -24.07 -24.15
CA GLY A 54 -3.16 -24.69 -25.34
C GLY A 54 -4.36 -25.62 -25.08
N SER A 55 -4.88 -25.67 -23.84
CA SER A 55 -5.96 -26.57 -23.43
C SER A 55 -7.32 -25.86 -23.29
N SER A 56 -8.25 -26.47 -22.54
CA SER A 56 -9.61 -25.98 -22.27
C SER A 56 -9.70 -24.49 -21.93
N LYS A 57 -10.77 -23.85 -22.40
CA LYS A 57 -11.08 -22.45 -22.09
C LYS A 57 -11.50 -22.30 -20.63
N VAL A 58 -10.88 -21.37 -19.94
CA VAL A 58 -11.17 -21.01 -18.55
C VAL A 58 -11.65 -19.55 -18.51
N LYS A 59 -12.76 -19.31 -17.82
CA LYS A 59 -13.24 -17.95 -17.56
C LYS A 59 -12.32 -17.27 -16.54
N VAL A 60 -11.84 -16.07 -16.87
CA VAL A 60 -11.05 -15.28 -15.92
C VAL A 60 -12.01 -14.67 -14.89
N PRO A 61 -11.73 -14.80 -13.58
CA PRO A 61 -12.53 -14.16 -12.54
C PRO A 61 -12.67 -12.66 -12.79
N LEU A 62 -13.89 -12.16 -12.61
CA LEU A 62 -14.10 -10.71 -12.56
C LEU A 62 -13.40 -10.14 -11.31
N LEU A 63 -13.22 -8.82 -11.29
CA LEU A 63 -12.83 -8.08 -10.08
C LEU A 63 -13.71 -8.56 -8.91
N ASP A 64 -13.12 -8.59 -7.71
CA ASP A 64 -13.83 -8.99 -6.49
C ASP A 64 -14.98 -8.01 -6.24
N GLY A 65 -16.14 -8.32 -6.81
CA GLY A 65 -17.39 -7.69 -6.46
C GLY A 65 -17.80 -8.28 -5.12
N ASP A 66 -17.55 -7.55 -4.05
CA ASP A 66 -18.52 -7.61 -2.97
C ASP A 66 -19.90 -7.22 -3.53
N SER A 67 -20.97 -7.64 -2.87
CA SER A 67 -22.36 -7.31 -3.22
C SER A 67 -22.65 -5.80 -3.32
N ASN A 68 -21.66 -4.94 -3.08
CA ASN A 68 -21.68 -3.49 -3.19
C ASN A 68 -21.12 -2.94 -4.53
N GLY A 69 -20.62 -3.77 -5.44
CA GLY A 69 -20.15 -3.31 -6.75
C GLY A 69 -18.77 -2.65 -6.73
N ASP A 70 -17.84 -3.13 -5.89
CA ASP A 70 -16.44 -2.70 -5.87
C ASP A 70 -15.78 -2.96 -7.25
N ASN A 71 -15.38 -1.87 -7.95
CA ASN A 71 -14.74 -1.93 -9.28
C ASN A 71 -13.22 -1.85 -9.18
N THR A 72 -12.67 -2.40 -8.10
CA THR A 72 -11.27 -2.22 -7.72
C THR A 72 -10.41 -3.39 -8.16
N LEU A 73 -9.38 -3.08 -8.93
CA LEU A 73 -8.30 -4.00 -9.26
C LEU A 73 -7.16 -3.85 -8.25
N ARG A 74 -6.66 -4.96 -7.71
CA ARG A 74 -5.50 -4.97 -6.80
C ARG A 74 -4.26 -5.46 -7.55
N TRP A 75 -3.18 -4.70 -7.47
CA TRP A 75 -1.94 -5.02 -8.17
C TRP A 75 -0.74 -4.49 -7.39
N CYS A 76 0.20 -5.37 -7.03
CA CYS A 76 1.45 -5.06 -6.32
C CYS A 76 1.29 -4.15 -5.07
N GLY A 77 0.23 -4.34 -4.29
CA GLY A 77 -0.03 -3.57 -3.06
C GLY A 77 -0.75 -2.23 -3.29
N LEU A 78 -1.15 -1.94 -4.52
CA LEU A 78 -2.03 -0.84 -4.88
C LEU A 78 -3.44 -1.34 -5.14
N GLU A 79 -4.42 -0.47 -4.89
CA GLU A 79 -5.80 -0.64 -5.32
C GLU A 79 -6.12 0.40 -6.39
N ILE A 80 -6.76 0.00 -7.48
CA ILE A 80 -7.05 0.84 -8.64
C ILE A 80 -8.55 0.77 -8.92
N ASP A 81 -9.25 1.89 -8.74
CA ASP A 81 -10.65 2.01 -9.14
C ASP A 81 -10.71 2.03 -10.66
N THR A 82 -11.23 0.97 -11.28
CA THR A 82 -11.23 0.84 -12.75
C THR A 82 -12.22 1.74 -13.47
N LYS A 83 -13.11 2.44 -12.74
CA LYS A 83 -14.03 3.44 -13.31
C LYS A 83 -13.48 4.84 -13.18
N ARG A 84 -12.97 5.20 -12.00
CA ARG A 84 -12.44 6.55 -11.70
C ARG A 84 -10.96 6.69 -12.00
N MET A 85 -10.26 5.58 -12.22
CA MET A 85 -8.80 5.50 -12.39
C MET A 85 -7.99 6.05 -11.21
N SER A 86 -8.63 6.26 -10.05
CA SER A 86 -7.94 6.67 -8.83
C SER A 86 -7.17 5.50 -8.22
N VAL A 87 -6.03 5.80 -7.61
CA VAL A 87 -5.10 4.84 -7.03
C VAL A 87 -5.05 5.00 -5.52
N GLY A 88 -5.20 3.88 -4.81
CA GLY A 88 -5.05 3.79 -3.38
C GLY A 88 -4.10 2.69 -2.96
N ILE A 89 -4.06 2.45 -1.66
CA ILE A 89 -3.28 1.37 -1.06
C ILE A 89 -4.17 0.18 -0.81
N ASP A 90 -3.71 -1.01 -1.20
CA ASP A 90 -4.39 -2.25 -0.89
C ASP A 90 -4.20 -2.62 0.60
N ILE A 91 -5.05 -2.05 1.44
CA ILE A 91 -5.12 -2.42 2.86
C ILE A 91 -5.91 -3.71 3.07
N LYS A 92 -6.81 -4.08 2.15
CA LYS A 92 -7.57 -5.34 2.27
C LYS A 92 -6.65 -6.56 2.33
N ARG A 93 -5.41 -6.46 1.83
CA ARG A 93 -4.36 -7.48 2.03
C ARG A 93 -4.11 -7.84 3.50
N PHE A 94 -4.35 -6.95 4.45
CA PHE A 94 -4.17 -7.22 5.88
C PHE A 94 -5.43 -7.80 6.54
N THR A 95 -6.55 -7.91 5.81
CA THR A 95 -7.77 -8.53 6.32
C THR A 95 -7.54 -10.02 6.59
N GLY A 96 -7.97 -10.49 7.76
CA GLY A 96 -7.82 -11.89 8.16
C GLY A 96 -6.46 -12.27 8.74
N TYR A 97 -5.52 -11.33 8.85
CA TYR A 97 -4.21 -11.54 9.47
C TYR A 97 -3.99 -10.57 10.62
N HIS A 98 -3.24 -10.98 11.64
CA HIS A 98 -2.84 -10.08 12.70
C HIS A 98 -1.67 -9.22 12.21
N ILE A 99 -1.72 -7.89 12.40
CA ILE A 99 -0.67 -6.98 11.89
C ILE A 99 0.74 -7.35 12.38
N ARG A 100 0.84 -7.95 13.57
CA ARG A 100 2.09 -8.46 14.15
C ARG A 100 2.82 -9.45 13.22
N ASP A 101 2.09 -10.24 12.44
CA ASP A 101 2.66 -11.24 11.54
C ASP A 101 3.39 -10.60 10.34
N ALA A 102 3.10 -9.33 10.06
CA ALA A 102 3.76 -8.54 9.03
C ALA A 102 4.95 -7.72 9.56
N LEU A 103 5.42 -7.98 10.78
CA LEU A 103 6.49 -7.21 11.43
C LEU A 103 7.73 -8.05 11.71
N THR A 104 8.88 -7.51 11.31
CA THR A 104 10.16 -7.88 11.91
C THR A 104 10.34 -7.04 13.17
N MET A 105 10.56 -7.67 14.31
CA MET A 105 10.77 -6.96 15.57
C MET A 105 12.19 -6.38 15.63
N PRO A 106 12.39 -5.10 16.02
CA PRO A 106 13.73 -4.59 16.29
C PRO A 106 14.35 -5.44 17.39
N SER A 107 15.62 -5.82 17.22
CA SER A 107 16.34 -6.49 18.29
C SER A 107 16.34 -5.58 19.52
N ALA A 108 15.89 -6.10 20.65
CA ALA A 108 16.09 -5.42 21.92
C ALA A 108 17.60 -5.21 22.13
N PRO A 109 18.03 -4.07 22.70
CA PRO A 109 19.43 -3.89 23.08
C PRO A 109 19.88 -5.10 23.92
N LYS A 110 21.03 -5.70 23.61
CA LYS A 110 21.60 -6.81 24.39
C LYS A 110 22.59 -6.26 25.44
N GLY A 111 22.64 -6.87 26.62
CA GLY A 111 23.62 -6.56 27.69
C GLY A 111 23.22 -5.41 28.62
N ARG A 112 24.12 -4.96 29.51
CA ARG A 112 23.82 -3.95 30.57
C ARG A 112 23.28 -2.61 30.05
N ALA A 113 23.51 -2.27 28.78
CA ALA A 113 22.94 -1.09 28.11
C ALA A 113 21.44 -1.20 27.81
N SER A 114 20.83 -2.37 27.99
CA SER A 114 19.39 -2.62 27.86
C SER A 114 18.60 -2.31 29.14
N ALA A 115 19.29 -2.30 30.29
CA ALA A 115 18.68 -2.04 31.58
C ALA A 115 18.57 -0.53 31.83
N GLY A 116 17.37 -0.06 32.13
CA GLY A 116 17.11 1.33 32.52
C GLY A 116 16.72 2.27 31.38
N ARG A 117 16.65 3.56 31.70
CA ARG A 117 16.08 4.63 30.85
C ARG A 117 16.74 4.77 29.48
N GLN A 118 18.05 4.49 29.40
CA GLN A 118 18.84 4.63 28.18
C GLN A 118 18.50 3.54 27.14
N GLY A 119 18.37 2.28 27.57
CA GLY A 119 17.96 1.16 26.71
C GLY A 119 16.53 1.34 26.17
N ALA A 120 15.61 1.77 27.03
CA ALA A 120 14.24 2.11 26.65
C ALA A 120 14.18 3.26 25.63
N GLY A 121 14.99 4.30 25.82
CA GLY A 121 15.10 5.43 24.88
C GLY A 121 15.61 5.01 23.50
N MET A 122 16.61 4.12 23.45
CA MET A 122 17.17 3.61 22.21
C MET A 122 16.18 2.71 21.44
N TYR A 123 15.49 1.81 22.13
CA TYR A 123 14.43 1.00 21.52
C TYR A 123 13.30 1.87 20.97
N ALA A 124 12.81 2.83 21.76
CA ALA A 124 11.78 3.76 21.31
C ALA A 124 12.23 4.57 20.07
N LYS A 125 13.51 4.94 19.99
CA LYS A 125 14.08 5.59 18.79
C LYS A 125 14.04 4.66 17.57
N ALA A 126 14.53 3.42 17.72
CA ALA A 126 14.53 2.44 16.64
C ALA A 126 13.10 2.12 16.13
N VAL A 127 12.14 1.99 17.05
CA VAL A 127 10.72 1.82 16.70
C VAL A 127 10.19 3.01 15.92
N ARG A 128 10.44 4.25 16.38
CA ARG A 128 10.02 5.46 15.66
C ARG A 128 10.58 5.51 14.24
N GLU A 129 11.87 5.24 14.08
CA GLU A 129 12.54 5.23 12.77
C GLU A 129 11.95 4.16 11.85
N LYS A 130 11.70 2.95 12.37
CA LYS A 130 11.14 1.83 11.61
C LYS A 130 9.72 2.11 11.15
N VAL A 131 8.89 2.65 12.04
CA VAL A 131 7.50 3.02 11.73
C VAL A 131 7.47 4.18 10.73
N ALA A 132 8.32 5.20 10.92
CA ALA A 132 8.45 6.31 9.97
C ALA A 132 8.94 5.84 8.59
N ALA A 133 9.89 4.91 8.53
CA ALA A 133 10.35 4.30 7.28
C ALA A 133 9.22 3.55 6.57
N ALA A 134 8.38 2.82 7.30
CA ALA A 134 7.23 2.11 6.75
C ALA A 134 6.17 3.06 6.16
N VAL A 135 5.99 4.26 6.72
CA VAL A 135 5.15 5.31 6.13
C VAL A 135 5.74 5.77 4.80
N LYS A 136 7.03 6.14 4.81
CA LYS A 136 7.73 6.67 3.64
C LYS A 136 7.77 5.67 2.48
N SER A 137 8.00 4.39 2.78
CA SER A 137 8.05 3.33 1.76
C SER A 137 6.70 3.02 1.11
N ARG A 138 5.58 3.40 1.75
CA ARG A 138 4.22 3.14 1.24
C ARG A 138 3.59 4.35 0.60
N LEU A 139 3.88 5.53 1.13
CA LEU A 139 3.34 6.78 0.63
C LEU A 139 4.18 7.25 -0.56
N HIS A 140 3.78 6.80 -1.75
CA HIS A 140 4.36 7.17 -3.04
C HIS A 140 3.65 8.40 -3.64
N PRO A 141 4.31 9.27 -4.42
CA PRO A 141 3.68 10.44 -5.05
C PRO A 141 2.38 10.15 -5.81
N ILE A 142 2.30 8.99 -6.50
CA ILE A 142 1.10 8.55 -7.25
C ILE A 142 -0.17 8.50 -6.38
N LEU A 143 -0.03 8.31 -5.07
CA LEU A 143 -1.15 8.27 -4.12
C LEU A 143 -1.64 9.66 -3.69
N LEU A 144 -0.80 10.68 -3.92
CA LEU A 144 -1.02 12.07 -3.51
C LEU A 144 -1.22 13.01 -4.70
N ASP A 145 -1.14 12.48 -5.91
CA ASP A 145 -1.38 13.21 -7.15
C ASP A 145 -2.86 13.59 -7.25
N ALA A 146 -3.13 14.89 -7.24
CA ALA A 146 -4.46 15.49 -7.30
C ALA A 146 -5.06 15.53 -8.72
N GLU A 147 -4.26 15.28 -9.77
CA GLU A 147 -4.80 15.06 -11.12
C GLU A 147 -5.32 13.65 -11.28
N LEU A 148 -4.62 12.67 -10.68
CA LEU A 148 -5.03 11.27 -10.73
C LEU A 148 -6.10 10.92 -9.69
N ASN A 149 -6.00 11.50 -8.50
CA ASN A 149 -6.82 11.13 -7.36
C ASN A 149 -7.74 12.26 -6.92
N PRO A 150 -9.04 11.99 -6.70
CA PRO A 150 -9.92 12.99 -6.13
C PRO A 150 -9.46 13.35 -4.70
N PRO A 151 -9.82 14.55 -4.20
CA PRO A 151 -9.37 15.03 -2.90
C PRO A 151 -9.65 14.05 -1.74
N TYR A 152 -10.76 13.31 -1.82
CA TYR A 152 -11.09 12.26 -0.86
C TYR A 152 -10.06 11.11 -0.86
N THR A 153 -9.66 10.61 -2.03
CA THR A 153 -8.71 9.49 -2.16
C THR A 153 -7.33 9.88 -1.66
N VAL A 154 -6.85 11.10 -1.93
CA VAL A 154 -5.58 11.60 -1.39
C VAL A 154 -5.56 11.56 0.15
N ARG A 155 -6.63 12.08 0.77
CA ARG A 155 -6.77 12.08 2.24
C ARG A 155 -6.89 10.67 2.79
N ARG A 156 -7.68 9.82 2.12
CA ARG A 156 -7.85 8.40 2.46
C ARG A 156 -6.50 7.71 2.48
N ASN A 157 -5.68 7.86 1.42
CA ASN A 157 -4.37 7.25 1.31
C ASN A 157 -3.44 7.64 2.47
N ILE A 158 -3.37 8.93 2.81
CA ILE A 158 -2.58 9.40 3.96
C ILE A 158 -3.09 8.77 5.26
N TYR A 159 -4.39 8.88 5.51
CA TYR A 159 -5.02 8.33 6.71
C TYR A 159 -4.74 6.83 6.86
N GLN A 160 -4.92 6.09 5.78
CA GLN A 160 -4.72 4.65 5.69
C GLN A 160 -3.28 4.21 5.96
N VAL A 161 -2.28 4.89 5.38
CA VAL A 161 -0.86 4.64 5.71
C VAL A 161 -0.59 4.92 7.18
N MET A 162 -1.11 6.03 7.69
CA MET A 162 -0.87 6.47 9.07
C MET A 162 -1.56 5.54 10.08
N ALA A 163 -2.73 5.01 9.76
CA ALA A 163 -3.43 4.02 10.59
C ALA A 163 -2.66 2.70 10.63
N LEU A 164 -2.19 2.21 9.48
CA LEU A 164 -1.34 1.02 9.42
C LEU A 164 -0.04 1.24 10.21
N SER A 165 0.56 2.41 10.09
CA SER A 165 1.73 2.83 10.87
C SER A 165 1.45 2.82 12.38
N ALA A 166 0.28 3.31 12.80
CA ALA A 166 -0.12 3.28 14.21
C ALA A 166 -0.30 1.86 14.73
N MET A 167 -0.95 0.97 13.97
CA MET A 167 -1.12 -0.45 14.33
C MET A 167 0.24 -1.14 14.53
N LYS A 168 1.17 -0.92 13.59
CA LYS A 168 2.54 -1.44 13.71
C LYS A 168 3.27 -0.91 14.94
N HIS A 169 3.09 0.38 15.22
CA HIS A 169 3.70 1.03 16.37
C HIS A 169 3.18 0.43 17.68
N VAL A 170 1.88 0.16 17.80
CA VAL A 170 1.28 -0.55 18.95
C VAL A 170 1.92 -1.92 19.11
N CYS A 171 1.98 -2.74 18.05
CA CYS A 171 2.60 -4.07 18.12
C CYS A 171 4.07 -4.03 18.55
N TYR A 172 4.84 -3.01 18.14
CA TYR A 172 6.22 -2.84 18.61
C TYR A 172 6.29 -2.56 20.11
N LEU A 173 5.45 -1.66 20.62
CA LEU A 173 5.45 -1.31 22.05
C LEU A 173 4.97 -2.48 22.92
N GLU A 174 3.93 -3.20 22.51
CA GLU A 174 3.44 -4.37 23.23
C GLU A 174 4.50 -5.45 23.39
N SER A 175 5.37 -5.62 22.38
CA SER A 175 6.44 -6.62 22.44
C SER A 175 7.50 -6.36 23.51
N CYS A 176 7.60 -5.12 24.00
CA CYS A 176 8.46 -4.75 25.11
C CYS A 176 7.67 -4.38 26.39
N GLY A 177 6.39 -4.75 26.47
CA GLY A 177 5.53 -4.46 27.61
C GLY A 177 5.22 -2.97 27.80
N ALA A 178 5.32 -2.17 26.73
CA ALA A 178 5.02 -0.75 26.75
C ALA A 178 3.67 -0.45 26.08
N THR A 179 3.05 0.66 26.48
CA THR A 179 1.81 1.17 25.89
C THR A 179 2.07 2.44 25.09
N MET A 180 1.23 2.70 24.09
CA MET A 180 1.34 3.90 23.26
C MET A 180 1.03 5.15 24.09
N GLN A 181 2.01 6.04 24.18
CA GLN A 181 1.84 7.36 24.79
C GLN A 181 1.52 8.42 23.73
N PRO A 182 0.67 9.43 24.02
CA PRO A 182 0.36 10.49 23.06
C PRO A 182 1.59 11.19 22.49
N GLY A 183 2.63 11.40 23.32
CA GLY A 183 3.91 11.97 22.89
C GLY A 183 4.67 11.10 21.88
N ALA A 184 4.59 9.77 22.00
CA ALA A 184 5.22 8.83 21.07
C ALA A 184 4.52 8.83 19.70
N ALA A 185 3.18 8.87 19.70
CA ALA A 185 2.39 9.04 18.48
C ALA A 185 2.72 10.36 17.78
N LEU A 186 2.69 11.48 18.52
CA LEU A 186 3.02 12.80 18.00
C LEU A 186 4.44 12.87 17.43
N ALA A 187 5.42 12.22 18.07
CA ALA A 187 6.79 12.17 17.60
C ALA A 187 6.91 11.50 16.22
N VAL A 188 6.20 10.38 16.00
CA VAL A 188 6.19 9.72 14.68
C VAL A 188 5.53 10.60 13.64
N VAL A 189 4.33 11.13 13.92
CA VAL A 189 3.59 11.99 12.98
C VAL A 189 4.43 13.20 12.57
N ARG A 190 5.07 13.89 13.54
CA ARG A 190 5.97 15.01 13.25
C ARG A 190 7.20 14.60 12.44
N SER A 191 7.74 13.41 12.67
CA SER A 191 8.92 12.92 11.92
C SER A 191 8.62 12.61 10.45
N VAL A 192 7.39 12.23 10.12
CA VAL A 192 6.98 11.93 8.73
C VAL A 192 6.33 13.12 8.03
N HIS A 193 5.80 14.09 8.79
CA HIS A 193 5.10 15.24 8.23
C HIS A 193 5.88 16.00 7.13
N PRO A 194 7.17 16.34 7.30
CA PRO A 194 7.97 16.97 6.24
C PRO A 194 8.07 16.11 4.96
N TYR A 195 8.07 14.78 5.10
CA TYR A 195 8.04 13.87 3.96
C TYR A 195 6.71 13.97 3.21
N VAL A 196 5.57 13.94 3.92
CA VAL A 196 4.23 13.98 3.30
C VAL A 196 4.02 15.29 2.54
N VAL A 197 4.33 16.43 3.15
CA VAL A 197 4.11 17.75 2.53
C VAL A 197 5.13 18.07 1.43
N GLY A 198 6.32 17.47 1.51
CA GLY A 198 7.43 17.71 0.59
C GLY A 198 7.60 16.62 -0.46
N ILE A 199 6.69 15.64 -0.55
CA ILE A 199 6.91 14.43 -1.34
C ILE A 199 7.21 14.72 -2.82
N ARG A 200 6.53 15.72 -3.39
CA ARG A 200 6.68 16.13 -4.81
C ARG A 200 8.03 16.77 -5.12
N ASN A 201 8.71 17.30 -4.10
CA ASN A 201 9.97 18.03 -4.26
C ASN A 201 11.19 17.12 -4.03
N ARG A 202 10.99 15.83 -3.73
CA ARG A 202 12.11 14.90 -3.54
C ARG A 202 12.75 14.58 -4.88
N GLY A 203 14.08 14.51 -4.90
CA GLY A 203 14.88 14.37 -6.14
C GLY A 203 14.41 13.21 -7.04
N GLU A 204 14.11 12.06 -6.44
CA GLU A 204 13.60 10.88 -7.14
C GLU A 204 12.22 11.05 -7.80
N PHE A 205 11.45 12.07 -7.43
CA PHE A 205 10.07 12.30 -7.89
C PHE A 205 9.85 13.66 -8.55
N LYS A 206 10.87 14.52 -8.57
CA LYS A 206 10.76 15.90 -9.06
C LYS A 206 10.37 15.95 -10.55
N GLU A 207 10.82 14.97 -11.32
CA GLU A 207 10.54 14.85 -12.76
C GLU A 207 9.15 14.27 -13.05
N CYS A 208 8.46 13.69 -12.06
CA CYS A 208 7.16 13.05 -12.26
C CYS A 208 6.00 14.04 -12.40
N GLY A 209 6.21 15.35 -12.22
CA GLY A 209 5.18 16.38 -12.41
C GLY A 209 3.99 16.33 -11.43
N VAL A 210 4.09 15.55 -10.35
CA VAL A 210 2.99 15.27 -9.43
C VAL A 210 2.45 16.52 -8.75
N LYS A 211 1.14 16.74 -8.87
CA LYS A 211 0.46 17.86 -8.21
C LYS A 211 -0.13 17.44 -6.88
N VAL A 212 0.38 17.97 -5.78
CA VAL A 212 -0.17 17.71 -4.44
C VAL A 212 -1.05 18.89 -4.00
N ALA A 213 -2.35 18.64 -3.83
CA ALA A 213 -3.33 19.60 -3.33
C ALA A 213 -3.71 19.28 -1.88
N LEU A 214 -2.75 19.45 -0.96
CA LEU A 214 -2.88 19.11 0.45
C LEU A 214 -2.31 20.23 1.33
N ARG A 215 -3.08 20.67 2.34
CA ARG A 215 -2.60 21.65 3.32
C ARG A 215 -1.66 20.98 4.34
N LYS A 216 -0.69 21.73 4.87
CA LYS A 216 0.28 21.18 5.85
C LYS A 216 -0.43 20.75 7.14
N GLU A 217 -1.38 21.54 7.59
CA GLU A 217 -2.17 21.31 8.80
C GLU A 217 -3.07 20.09 8.63
N GLU A 218 -3.60 19.91 7.43
CA GLU A 218 -4.42 18.77 7.06
C GLU A 218 -3.63 17.46 7.06
N ALA A 219 -2.41 17.45 6.52
CA ALA A 219 -1.52 16.29 6.58
C ALA A 219 -1.21 15.88 8.03
N LEU A 220 -0.96 16.88 8.89
CA LEU A 220 -0.71 16.68 10.31
C LEU A 220 -1.94 16.11 11.02
N TRP A 221 -3.11 16.72 10.78
CA TRP A 221 -4.39 16.31 11.36
C TRP A 221 -4.75 14.87 10.97
N LEU A 222 -4.64 14.51 9.69
CA LEU A 222 -4.90 13.14 9.22
C LEU A 222 -4.00 12.12 9.93
N GLY A 223 -2.72 12.45 10.10
CA GLY A 223 -1.76 11.60 10.82
C GLY A 223 -2.15 11.41 12.28
N LEU A 224 -2.45 12.50 13.00
CA LEU A 224 -2.85 12.44 14.41
C LEU A 224 -4.19 11.71 14.60
N HIS A 225 -5.15 11.98 13.73
CA HIS A 225 -6.46 11.34 13.77
C HIS A 225 -6.37 9.84 13.53
N ALA A 226 -5.53 9.41 12.57
CA ALA A 226 -5.28 7.99 12.32
C ALA A 226 -4.64 7.29 13.53
N TYR A 227 -3.67 7.92 14.18
CA TYR A 227 -3.09 7.41 15.42
C TYR A 227 -4.13 7.33 16.54
N SER A 228 -4.93 8.38 16.73
CA SER A 228 -5.98 8.39 17.76
C SER A 228 -7.03 7.32 17.53
N ALA A 229 -7.35 6.98 16.27
CA ALA A 229 -8.33 5.94 15.96
C ALA A 229 -7.85 4.52 16.34
N VAL A 230 -6.54 4.30 16.42
CA VAL A 230 -5.94 2.98 16.72
C VAL A 230 -5.62 2.79 18.21
N ILE A 231 -5.39 3.88 18.95
CA ILE A 231 -4.97 3.83 20.36
C ILE A 231 -6.17 3.71 21.32
N LYS A 232 -7.40 3.91 20.85
CA LYS A 232 -8.64 3.77 21.64
C LYS A 232 -8.84 2.33 22.08
#